data_AF-A0A350IR79-F1
#
_entry.id   AF-A0A350IR79-F1
#
_cell.length_a   1.000
_cell.length_b   1.000
_cell.length_c   1.000
_cell.angle_alpha   90.00
_cell.angle_beta   90.00
_cell.angle_gamma   90.00
#
_symmetry.space_group_name_H-M   'P 1'
#
loop_
_entity.id
_entity.type
_entity.pdbx_description
1 polymer ?
#
loop_
_entity_poly.entity_id
_entity_poly.type
_entity_poly.pdbx_seq_one_letter_code
_entity_poly.pdbx_strand_id
1 'polypeptide(L)'
;MTTDPTPTISRIDEPSWRRYGTALLHSMAEVRAETAEDVHPLLMETADYWLSMGLAIGTAHPDAAHRLLRLIEAEEPERAELGTDAEQFIAEALA
;
A
#
# COMPACT_ATOMS: atom_id res chain seq x y z
N MET A 1 -39.33 -6.36 -18.96
CA MET A 1 -38.39 -7.04 -18.05
C MET A 1 -37.07 -6.30 -18.16
N THR A 2 -36.83 -5.45 -17.18
CA THR A 2 -35.87 -4.35 -17.23
C THR A 2 -34.62 -4.78 -16.45
N THR A 3 -33.51 -4.84 -17.17
CA THR A 3 -32.11 -4.66 -16.75
C THR A 3 -31.68 -5.15 -15.36
N ASP A 4 -30.83 -6.18 -15.40
CA ASP A 4 -29.83 -6.55 -14.41
C ASP A 4 -28.83 -5.38 -14.20
N PRO A 5 -28.56 -4.91 -12.97
CA PRO A 5 -27.45 -4.00 -12.73
C PRO A 5 -26.21 -4.80 -12.30
N THR A 6 -25.32 -5.01 -13.28
CA THR A 6 -23.88 -5.34 -13.12
C THR A 6 -23.24 -4.49 -12.01
N PRO A 7 -22.34 -5.07 -11.18
CA PRO A 7 -21.91 -4.47 -9.92
C PRO A 7 -21.17 -3.14 -10.12
N THR A 8 -21.45 -2.22 -9.20
CA THR A 8 -20.72 -0.97 -8.98
C THR A 8 -19.25 -1.27 -8.66
N ILE A 9 -18.42 -1.41 -9.69
CA ILE A 9 -17.01 -1.07 -9.57
C ILE A 9 -17.01 0.45 -9.39
N SER A 10 -16.90 0.89 -8.14
CA SER A 10 -16.64 2.28 -7.79
C SER A 10 -15.53 2.79 -8.72
N ARG A 11 -15.87 3.70 -9.64
CA ARG A 11 -14.87 4.36 -10.48
C ARG A 11 -13.90 5.04 -9.53
N ILE A 12 -12.71 4.46 -9.37
CA ILE A 12 -11.60 5.16 -8.76
C ILE A 12 -11.39 6.38 -9.65
N ASP A 13 -11.64 7.58 -9.13
CA ASP A 13 -11.44 8.80 -9.90
C ASP A 13 -9.98 8.88 -10.34
N GLU A 14 -9.73 9.18 -11.62
CA GLU A 14 -8.40 9.20 -12.23
C GLU A 14 -7.35 10.02 -11.44
N PRO A 15 -7.71 11.15 -10.79
CA PRO A 15 -6.81 11.88 -9.89
C PRO A 15 -6.41 11.10 -8.62
N SER A 16 -7.32 10.31 -8.05
CA SER A 16 -7.07 9.54 -6.81
C SER A 16 -6.12 8.37 -7.06
N TRP A 17 -6.28 7.66 -8.18
CA TRP A 17 -5.34 6.60 -8.55
C TRP A 17 -3.94 7.16 -8.84
N ARG A 18 -3.84 8.35 -9.45
CA ARG A 18 -2.54 8.99 -9.68
C ARG A 18 -1.84 9.38 -8.38
N ARG A 19 -2.56 9.93 -7.39
CA ARG A 19 -1.98 10.26 -6.08
C ARG A 19 -1.44 9.02 -5.36
N TYR A 20 -2.23 7.94 -5.35
CA TYR A 20 -1.78 6.66 -4.82
C TYR A 20 -0.51 6.15 -5.51
N GLY A 21 -0.49 6.14 -6.86
CA GLY A 21 0.66 5.70 -7.62
C GLY A 21 1.91 6.54 -7.36
N THR A 22 1.76 7.86 -7.21
CA THR A 22 2.87 8.75 -6.84
C THR A 22 3.40 8.45 -5.43
N ALA A 23 2.52 8.30 -4.45
CA ALA A 23 2.92 7.95 -3.09
C ALA A 23 3.68 6.62 -3.06
N LEU A 24 3.23 5.61 -3.80
CA LEU A 24 3.90 4.32 -3.88
C LEU A 24 5.29 4.43 -4.53
N LEU A 25 5.41 5.24 -5.59
CA LEU A 25 6.70 5.51 -6.24
C LEU A 25 7.68 6.22 -5.30
N HIS A 26 7.20 7.14 -4.46
CA HIS A 26 8.03 7.83 -3.46
C HIS A 26 8.44 6.90 -2.34
N SER A 27 7.53 6.12 -1.76
CA SER A 27 7.88 5.13 -0.72
C SER A 27 8.86 4.07 -1.20
N MET A 28 8.85 3.75 -2.50
CA MET A 28 9.79 2.79 -3.10
C MET A 28 11.07 3.45 -3.66
N ALA A 29 11.29 4.75 -3.46
CA ALA A 29 12.36 5.48 -4.14
C ALA A 29 13.76 4.93 -3.83
N GLU A 30 14.05 4.62 -2.57
CA GLU A 30 15.36 4.07 -2.15
C GLU A 30 15.57 2.66 -2.71
N VAL A 31 14.58 1.78 -2.55
CA VAL A 31 14.63 0.40 -3.09
C VAL A 31 14.81 0.43 -4.61
N ARG A 32 14.13 1.34 -5.31
CA ARG A 32 14.25 1.50 -6.76
C ARG A 32 15.62 2.03 -7.17
N ALA A 33 16.24 2.91 -6.39
CA ALA A 33 17.58 3.43 -6.68
C ALA A 33 18.65 2.32 -6.61
N GLU A 34 18.40 1.29 -5.81
CA GLU A 34 19.30 0.13 -5.65
C GLU A 34 18.95 -1.05 -6.56
N THR A 35 17.81 -0.98 -7.26
CA THR A 35 17.30 -2.06 -8.12
C THR A 35 17.52 -1.72 -9.60
N ALA A 36 17.89 -2.72 -10.40
CA ALA A 36 18.04 -2.56 -11.84
C ALA A 36 16.74 -2.09 -12.51
N GLU A 37 16.83 -1.13 -13.44
CA GLU A 37 15.66 -0.48 -14.05
C GLU A 37 14.74 -1.44 -14.81
N ASP A 38 15.29 -2.51 -15.39
CA ASP A 38 14.55 -3.51 -16.16
C ASP A 38 13.55 -4.31 -15.31
N VAL A 39 13.74 -4.37 -13.99
CA VAL A 39 12.82 -5.06 -13.07
C VAL A 39 11.92 -4.10 -12.28
N HIS A 40 12.04 -2.78 -12.47
CA HIS A 40 11.19 -1.80 -11.76
C HIS A 40 9.68 -2.05 -11.93
N PRO A 41 9.15 -2.42 -13.10
CA PRO A 41 7.72 -2.73 -13.23
C PRO A 41 7.28 -3.87 -12.32
N LEU A 42 8.03 -4.98 -12.29
CA LEU A 42 7.75 -6.12 -11.43
C LEU A 42 7.88 -5.76 -9.94
N LEU A 43 8.86 -4.93 -9.59
CA LEU A 43 9.04 -4.42 -8.23
C LEU A 43 7.80 -3.62 -7.78
N MET A 44 7.22 -2.79 -8.65
CA MET A 44 6.02 -2.01 -8.32
C MET A 44 4.77 -2.89 -8.19
N GLU A 45 4.59 -3.86 -9.07
CA GLU A 45 3.51 -4.86 -8.93
C GLU A 45 3.64 -5.64 -7.62
N THR A 46 4.86 -6.01 -7.25
CA THR A 46 5.16 -6.70 -6.00
C THR A 46 4.82 -5.81 -4.80
N ALA A 47 5.23 -4.54 -4.81
CA ALA A 47 4.92 -3.59 -3.75
C ALA A 47 3.41 -3.36 -3.58
N ASP A 48 2.68 -3.16 -4.67
CA ASP A 48 1.22 -3.00 -4.67
C ASP A 48 0.49 -4.23 -4.12
N TYR A 49 0.97 -5.44 -4.47
CA TYR A 49 0.43 -6.70 -3.94
C TYR A 49 0.61 -6.82 -2.43
N TRP A 50 1.82 -6.58 -1.91
CA TRP A 50 2.09 -6.69 -0.48
C TRP A 50 1.35 -5.62 0.33
N LEU A 51 1.26 -4.39 -0.19
CA LEU A 51 0.46 -3.33 0.42
C LEU A 51 -1.02 -3.70 0.47
N SER A 52 -1.58 -4.18 -0.65
CA SER A 52 -2.96 -4.65 -0.72
C SER A 52 -3.24 -5.77 0.29
N MET A 53 -2.32 -6.74 0.41
CA MET A 53 -2.45 -7.82 1.38
C MET A 53 -2.35 -7.31 2.83
N GLY A 54 -1.42 -6.41 3.12
CA GLY A 54 -1.28 -5.77 4.43
C GLY A 54 -2.56 -5.02 4.83
N LEU A 55 -3.12 -4.24 3.91
CA LEU A 55 -4.39 -3.53 4.11
C LEU A 55 -5.57 -4.49 4.34
N ALA A 56 -5.67 -5.58 3.56
CA ALA A 56 -6.70 -6.60 3.74
C ALA A 56 -6.60 -7.28 5.12
N ILE A 57 -5.38 -7.61 5.58
CA ILE A 57 -5.17 -8.18 6.91
C ILE A 57 -5.49 -7.15 8.00
N GLY A 58 -5.00 -5.92 7.88
CA GLY A 58 -5.21 -4.86 8.87
C GLY A 58 -6.68 -4.47 9.05
N THR A 59 -7.45 -4.49 7.95
CA THR A 59 -8.87 -4.15 7.96
C THR A 59 -9.75 -5.31 8.45
N ALA A 60 -9.48 -6.55 8.02
CA ALA A 60 -10.29 -7.72 8.39
C ALA A 60 -9.90 -8.31 9.76
N HIS A 61 -8.62 -8.23 10.13
CA HIS A 61 -8.04 -8.90 11.29
C HIS A 61 -7.02 -8.00 12.01
N PRO A 62 -7.45 -6.86 12.59
CA PRO A 62 -6.54 -5.88 13.19
C PRO A 62 -5.65 -6.46 14.29
N ASP A 63 -6.18 -7.31 15.17
CA ASP A 63 -5.37 -7.95 16.23
C ASP A 63 -4.27 -8.86 15.66
N ALA A 64 -4.57 -9.57 14.58
CA ALA A 64 -3.59 -10.40 13.89
C ALA A 64 -2.52 -9.54 13.21
N ALA A 65 -2.91 -8.43 12.58
CA ALA A 65 -2.00 -7.48 11.97
C ALA A 65 -0.99 -6.93 12.99
N HIS A 66 -1.46 -6.50 14.17
CA HIS A 66 -0.57 -6.03 15.24
C HIS A 66 0.38 -7.12 15.75
N ARG A 67 -0.09 -8.38 15.84
CA ARG A 67 0.77 -9.51 16.23
C ARG A 67 1.83 -9.81 15.18
N LEU A 68 1.48 -9.76 13.90
CA LEU A 68 2.41 -9.96 12.79
C LEU A 68 3.43 -8.83 12.72
N LEU A 69 3.01 -7.57 12.89
CA LEU A 69 3.93 -6.44 12.91
C LEU A 69 4.98 -6.58 14.02
N ARG A 70 4.57 -6.97 15.24
CA ARG A 70 5.51 -7.26 16.34
C ARG A 70 6.40 -8.49 16.12
N LEU A 71 6.01 -9.41 15.23
CA LEU A 71 6.81 -10.58 14.89
C LEU A 71 7.89 -10.24 13.86
N ILE A 72 7.56 -9.36 12.91
CA ILE A 72 8.47 -8.93 11.85
C ILE A 72 9.44 -7.87 12.37
N GLU A 73 8.93 -6.86 13.08
CA GLU A 73 9.73 -5.84 13.75
C GLU A 73 9.58 -5.97 15.27
N ALA A 74 10.61 -6.50 15.92
CA ALA A 74 10.59 -6.79 17.36
C ALA A 74 10.88 -5.54 18.21
N GLU A 75 11.61 -4.56 17.67
CA GLU A 75 12.00 -3.35 18.37
C GLU A 75 10.92 -2.25 18.24
N GLU A 76 10.63 -1.56 19.34
CA GLU A 76 9.63 -0.48 19.35
C GLU A 76 10.01 0.72 18.46
N PRO A 77 11.28 1.17 18.41
CA PRO A 77 11.67 2.28 17.53
C PRO A 77 11.42 2.00 16.04
N GLU A 78 11.80 0.82 15.55
CA GLU A 78 11.62 0.41 14.15
C GLU A 78 10.13 0.34 13.79
N ARG A 79 9.28 -0.16 14.71
CA ARG A 79 7.82 -0.12 14.54
C ARG A 79 7.25 1.30 14.49
N ALA A 80 7.78 2.22 15.29
CA ALA A 80 7.34 3.62 15.29
C ALA A 80 7.73 4.34 14.00
N GLU A 81 8.91 4.03 13.45
CA GLU A 81 9.35 4.50 12.12
C GLU A 81 8.39 4.01 11.04
N LEU A 82 8.06 2.71 11.00
CA LEU A 82 7.06 2.17 10.06
C LEU A 82 5.68 2.84 10.20
N GLY A 83 5.27 3.19 11.42
CA GLY A 83 4.04 3.95 11.66
C GLY A 83 4.09 5.34 11.06
N THR A 84 5.23 6.03 11.20
CA THR A 84 5.46 7.36 10.61
C THR A 84 5.45 7.30 9.09
N ASP A 85 6.09 6.30 8.49
CA ASP A 85 6.10 6.09 7.05
C ASP A 85 4.69 5.81 6.51
N ALA A 86 3.90 5.02 7.23
CA ALA A 86 2.51 4.75 6.87
C ALA A 86 1.65 6.02 6.93
N GLU A 87 1.83 6.87 7.94
CA GLU A 87 1.14 8.17 8.04
C GLU A 87 1.50 9.10 6.87
N GLN A 88 2.79 9.18 6.52
CA GLN A 88 3.24 9.96 5.37
C GLN A 88 2.65 9.45 4.06
N PHE A 89 2.68 8.13 3.85
CA PHE A 89 2.08 7.51 2.66
C PHE A 89 0.59 7.82 2.54
N ILE A 90 -0.17 7.69 3.64
CA ILE A 90 -1.61 7.98 3.67
C ILE A 90 -1.87 9.46 3.35
N ALA A 91 -1.09 10.36 3.96
CA ALA A 91 -1.23 11.79 3.73
C ALA A 91 -1.01 12.16 2.26
N GLU A 92 -0.03 11.53 1.59
CA GLU A 92 0.22 11.77 0.17
C GLU A 92 -0.82 11.11 -0.74
N ALA A 93 -1.16 9.84 -0.49
CA ALA A 93 -2.07 9.07 -1.33
C ALA A 93 -3.51 9.61 -1.31
N LEU A 94 -3.93 10.20 -0.19
CA LEU A 94 -5.30 10.68 0.03
C LEU A 94 -5.44 12.22 0.06
N ALA A 95 -4.35 12.96 -0.20
CA ALA A 95 -4.33 14.43 -0.26
C ALA A 95 -5.39 15.03 -1.18
#